data_AF-A0A151SX47-F1
#
_entry.id   AF-A0A151SX47-F1
#
_cell.length_a   1.000
_cell.length_b   1.000
_cell.length_c   1.000
_cell.angle_alpha   90.00
_cell.angle_beta   90.00
_cell.angle_gamma   90.00
#
_symmetry.space_group_name_H-M   'P 1'
#
loop_
_entity.id
_entity.type
_entity.pdbx_description
1 polymer ?
#
loop_
_entity_poly.entity_id
_entity_poly.type
_entity_poly.pdbx_seq_one_letter_code
_entity_poly.pdbx_strand_id
1 'polypeptide(L)' 'MTLTHPYTACTVAQAFMDTVFRLDGFPESIVSDRDPIFLSKFWQELMACQGIQLKLSSAYHP' A
#
# COMPACT_ATOMS: atom_id res chain seq x y z
N MET A 1 12.07 -6.18 7.43
CA MET A 1 10.99 -7.17 7.58
C MET A 1 10.50 -7.50 6.17
N THR A 2 10.58 -8.75 5.73
CA THR A 2 10.19 -9.18 4.38
C THR A 2 8.95 -10.05 4.48
N LEU A 3 7.89 -9.71 3.75
CA LEU A 3 6.69 -10.54 3.69
C LEU A 3 6.99 -11.81 2.88
N THR A 4 6.72 -12.97 3.47
CA THR A 4 6.88 -14.27 2.82
C THR A 4 5.61 -14.64 2.05
N HIS A 5 5.76 -15.12 0.81
CA HIS A 5 4.63 -15.57 0.00
C HIS A 5 3.96 -16.83 0.58
N PRO A 6 2.63 -16.98 0.41
CA PRO A 6 1.72 -16.04 -0.24
C PRO A 6 1.26 -14.93 0.72
N TYR A 7 1.37 -13.67 0.29
CA TYR A 7 0.85 -12.52 1.02
C TYR A 7 -0.45 -12.02 0.39
N THR A 8 -1.34 -11.49 1.21
CA THR A 8 -2.63 -10.90 0.82
C THR A 8 -2.63 -9.40 1.05
N ALA A 9 -3.60 -8.69 0.46
CA ALA A 9 -3.75 -7.25 0.69
C ALA A 9 -3.92 -6.90 2.17
N CYS A 10 -4.59 -7.74 2.96
CA CYS A 10 -4.70 -7.56 4.41
C CYS A 10 -3.36 -7.70 5.12
N THR A 11 -2.54 -8.70 4.77
CA THR A 11 -1.22 -8.88 5.39
C THR A 11 -0.27 -7.72 5.07
N VAL A 12 -0.35 -7.19 3.83
CA VAL A 12 0.42 -6.01 3.42
C VAL A 12 -0.08 -4.77 4.17
N ALA A 13 -1.39 -4.62 4.34
CA ALA A 13 -1.98 -3.50 5.08
C ALA A 13 -1.56 -3.52 6.54
N GLN A 14 -1.62 -4.67 7.20
CA GLN A 14 -1.15 -4.84 8.57
C GLN A 14 0.33 -4.41 8.71
N ALA A 15 1.19 -4.94 7.84
CA ALA A 15 2.61 -4.59 7.85
C ALA A 15 2.84 -3.10 7.60
N PHE A 16 2.05 -2.48 6.72
CA PHE A 16 2.12 -1.05 6.45
C PHE A 16 1.69 -0.20 7.66
N MET A 17 0.61 -0.57 8.35
CA MET A 17 0.18 0.05 9.63
C MET A 17 1.25 -0.07 10.72
N ASP A 18 1.84 -1.26 10.87
CA ASP A 18 2.79 -1.52 11.95
C ASP A 18 4.16 -0.86 11.72
N THR A 19 4.48 -0.51 10.47
CA THR A 19 5.78 0.05 10.09
C THR A 19 5.69 1.52 9.74
N VAL A 20 5.08 1.84 8.60
CA VAL A 20 5.07 3.20 8.03
C VAL A 20 4.24 4.14 8.90
N PHE A 21 3.01 3.76 9.24
CA PHE A 21 2.16 4.62 10.06
C PHE A 21 2.69 4.86 11.47
N ARG A 22 3.31 3.85 12.07
CA ARG A 22 3.89 3.99 13.41
C ARG A 22 5.10 4.94 13.42
N LEU A 23 5.89 4.96 12.35
CA LEU A 23 7.12 5.75 12.28
C LEU A 23 6.87 7.18 11.80
N ASP A 24 6.07 7.34 10.73
CA ASP A 24 5.94 8.61 10.01
C ASP A 24 4.53 9.22 10.11
N GLY A 25 3.58 8.52 10.72
CA GLY A 25 2.17 8.91 10.74
C GLY A 25 1.50 8.70 9.38
N PHE A 26 0.49 9.51 9.09
CA PHE A 26 -0.29 9.41 7.86
C PHE A 26 0.37 10.22 6.73
N PRO A 27 0.91 9.58 5.67
CA PRO A 27 1.44 10.32 4.53
C PRO A 27 0.30 10.92 3.70
N GLU A 28 0.54 12.07 3.06
CA GLU A 28 -0.46 12.68 2.16
C GLU A 28 -0.70 11.85 0.88
N SER A 29 0.32 11.16 0.39
CA SER A 29 0.21 10.28 -0.78
C SER A 29 1.24 9.15 -0.77
N ILE A 30 0.91 8.03 -1.42
CA ILE A 30 1.78 6.87 -1.60
C ILE A 30 1.86 6.54 -3.07
N VAL A 31 3.07 6.27 -3.56
CA VAL A 31 3.28 5.70 -4.88
C VAL A 31 3.45 4.18 -4.73
N SER A 32 2.51 3.40 -5.26
CA SER A 32 2.60 1.95 -5.33
C SER A 32 2.81 1.50 -6.76
N ASP A 33 3.37 0.31 -6.96
CA ASP A 33 3.35 -0.31 -8.28
C ASP A 33 1.94 -0.84 -8.64
N ARG A 34 1.85 -1.55 -9.76
CA ARG A 34 0.62 -2.14 -10.28
C ARG A 34 0.42 -3.59 -9.84
N ASP A 35 1.01 -4.01 -8.72
CA ASP A 35 0.72 -5.32 -8.14
C ASP A 35 -0.79 -5.45 -7.85
N PRO A 36 -1.41 -6.63 -8.13
CA PRO A 36 -2.83 -6.87 -7.86
C PRO A 36 -3.29 -6.51 -6.45
N ILE A 37 -2.39 -6.54 -5.47
CA ILE A 37 -2.68 -6.12 -4.09
C ILE A 37 -2.98 -4.63 -4.00
N PHE A 38 -2.15 -3.78 -4.59
CA PHE A 38 -2.34 -2.33 -4.55
C PHE A 38 -3.45 -1.87 -5.50
N LEU A 39 -3.74 -2.67 -6.53
CA LEU A 39 -4.92 -2.51 -7.37
C LEU A 39 -6.21 -3.04 -6.72
N SER A 40 -6.11 -3.79 -5.62
CA SER A 40 -7.29 -4.37 -4.98
C SER A 40 -8.23 -3.29 -4.43
N LYS A 41 -9.54 -3.56 -4.50
CA LYS A 41 -10.55 -2.66 -3.94
C LYS A 41 -10.34 -2.40 -2.45
N PHE A 42 -9.94 -3.43 -1.71
CA PHE A 42 -9.60 -3.33 -0.29
C PHE A 42 -8.50 -2.30 -0.03
N TRP A 43 -7.39 -2.36 -0.80
CA TRP A 43 -6.29 -1.43 -0.60
C TRP A 43 -6.68 0.01 -0.93
N GLN A 44 -7.40 0.20 -2.04
CA GLN A 44 -7.89 1.53 -2.44
C GLN A 44 -8.83 2.14 -1.40
N GLU A 45 -9.78 1.35 -0.88
CA GLU A 45 -10.70 1.80 0.17
C GLU A 45 -9.97 2.11 1.48
N LEU A 46 -9.00 1.27 1.87
CA LEU A 46 -8.18 1.53 3.05
C LEU A 46 -7.43 2.86 2.96
N MET A 47 -6.80 3.15 1.83
CA MET A 47 -6.10 4.42 1.62
C MET A 47 -7.08 5.61 1.62
N ALA A 48 -8.23 5.46 0.97
CA ALA A 48 -9.28 6.48 0.96
C ALA A 48 -9.83 6.79 2.36
N CYS A 49 -10.08 5.76 3.17
CA CYS A 49 -10.51 5.91 4.57
C CYS A 49 -9.48 6.65 5.43
N GLN A 50 -8.19 6.50 5.10
CA GLN A 50 -7.09 7.17 5.79
C GLN A 50 -6.75 8.54 5.20
N GLY A 51 -7.48 9.00 4.18
CA GLY A 51 -7.23 10.28 3.51
C GLY A 51 -5.97 10.31 2.65
N ILE A 52 -5.41 9.14 2.31
CA ILE A 52 -4.16 9.00 1.59
C ILE A 52 -4.44 8.92 0.09
N GLN A 53 -3.73 9.73 -0.69
CA GLN A 53 -3.79 9.64 -2.14
C GLN A 53 -2.92 8.48 -2.65
N LEU A 54 -3.56 7.45 -3.21
CA LEU A 54 -2.86 6.36 -3.87
C LEU A 54 -2.50 6.74 -5.32
N LYS A 55 -1.21 6.73 -5.65
CA LYS A 55 -0.65 6.98 -6.98
C LYS A 55 -0.03 5.68 -7.50
N LEU A 56 -0.37 5.29 -8.73
CA LEU A 56 0.20 4.08 -9.34
C LEU A 56 1.41 4.45 -10.20
N SER A 57 2.51 3.74 -10.03
CA SER A 57 3.69 3.90 -10.88
C SER A 57 3.39 3.48 -12.32
N SER A 58 4.04 4.15 -13.28
CA SER A 58 3.96 3.75 -14.68
C SER A 58 4.69 2.41 -14.88
N ALA A 59 4.18 1.54 -15.75
CA ALA A 59 4.78 0.23 -16.02
C ALA A 59 6.11 0.29 -16.81
N TYR A 60 6.67 1.49 -17.01
CA TYR A 60 7.78 1.72 -17.92
C TYR A 60 9.06 2.07 -17.15
N HIS A 61 9.91 1.07 -16.95
CA HIS A 61 11.34 1.23 -16.71
C HIS A 61 12.08 0.42 -17.79
N PRO A 62 12.33 0.99 -18.99
CA PRO A 62 13.19 0.38 -19.99
C PRO A 62 14.65 0.34 -19.52
#